data_AF-A0A3A6PTK2-F1
#
_entry.id   AF-A0A3A6PTK2-F1
#
_cell.length_a   1.000
_cell.length_b   1.000
_cell.length_c   1.000
_cell.angle_alpha   90.00
_cell.angle_beta   90.00
_cell.angle_gamma   90.00
#
_symmetry.space_group_name_H-M   'P 1'
#
loop_
_entity.id
_entity.type
_entity.pdbx_description
1 polymer ?
#
loop_
_entity_poly.entity_id
_entity_poly.type
_entity_poly.pdbx_seq_one_letter_code
_entity_poly.pdbx_strand_id
1 'polypeptide(L)'
;MFRFKSYFTITCYTFTLITLMYSIFAKIELFTPLSVDDVFIYFLMTVCLTGLIALIDLLPVTSYVMVSLLRIAAIAAVVFTIGIVFEMFPLEWKYIGPIIGMILLTYFAVSALMMIRDQADARAINKQLSQRKLDMKQGKGE
;
A
#
# COMPACT_ATOMS: atom_id res chain seq x y z
N MET A 1 9.85 -13.77 8.96
CA MET A 1 10.63 -12.79 8.18
C MET A 1 9.96 -12.36 6.86
N PHE A 2 9.52 -13.27 5.99
CA PHE A 2 8.92 -12.91 4.69
C PHE A 2 7.68 -12.00 4.78
N ARG A 3 6.75 -12.29 5.72
CA ARG A 3 5.55 -11.44 5.93
C ARG A 3 5.91 -10.04 6.42
N PHE A 4 6.82 -9.92 7.39
CA PHE A 4 7.28 -8.62 7.90
C PHE A 4 7.92 -7.77 6.81
N LYS A 5 8.85 -8.35 6.02
CA LYS A 5 9.46 -7.66 4.88
C LYS A 5 8.40 -7.18 3.88
N SER A 6 7.40 -8.02 3.60
CA SER A 6 6.30 -7.65 2.70
C SER A 6 5.50 -6.46 3.23
N TYR A 7 5.06 -6.50 4.49
CA TYR A 7 4.30 -5.40 5.09
C TYR A 7 5.11 -4.11 5.19
N PHE A 8 6.38 -4.19 5.57
CA PHE A 8 7.28 -3.03 5.57
C PHE A 8 7.40 -2.39 4.18
N THR A 9 7.57 -3.21 3.14
CA THR A 9 7.59 -2.71 1.76
C THR A 9 6.28 -2.05 1.35
N ILE A 10 5.13 -2.60 1.76
CA ILE A 10 3.81 -1.98 1.52
C ILE A 10 3.75 -0.61 2.20
N THR A 11 4.16 -0.52 3.47
CA THR A 11 4.15 0.75 4.21
C THR A 11 5.01 1.79 3.51
N CYS A 12 6.23 1.42 3.08
CA CYS A 12 7.10 2.33 2.33
C CYS A 12 6.48 2.80 1.02
N TYR A 13 5.96 1.89 0.18
CA TYR A 13 5.32 2.29 -1.09
C TYR A 13 4.11 3.18 -0.88
N THR A 14 3.26 2.83 0.09
CA THR A 14 2.07 3.61 0.43
C THR A 14 2.46 5.01 0.90
N PHE A 15 3.44 5.10 1.80
CA PHE A 15 3.94 6.38 2.31
C PHE A 15 4.54 7.25 1.22
N THR A 16 5.39 6.69 0.35
CA THR A 16 5.97 7.42 -0.78
C THR A 16 4.89 7.92 -1.74
N LEU A 17 3.91 7.08 -2.10
CA LEU A 17 2.85 7.46 -3.03
C LEU A 17 1.97 8.57 -2.46
N ILE A 18 1.51 8.45 -1.21
CA ILE A 18 0.67 9.47 -0.56
C ILE A 18 1.43 10.80 -0.46
N THR A 19 2.68 10.75 -0.01
CA THR A 19 3.51 11.96 0.13
C THR A 19 3.72 12.66 -1.21
N LEU A 20 3.96 11.89 -2.27
CA LEU A 20 4.17 12.42 -3.62
C LEU A 20 2.87 13.01 -4.20
N MET A 21 1.75 12.31 -4.04
CA MET A 21 0.44 12.84 -4.44
C MET A 21 0.09 14.12 -3.71
N TYR A 22 0.26 14.16 -2.39
CA TYR A 22 0.01 15.35 -1.60
C TYR A 22 0.90 16.52 -2.06
N SER A 23 2.20 16.26 -2.29
CA SER A 23 3.13 17.26 -2.80
C SER A 23 2.69 17.84 -4.15
N ILE A 24 2.14 17.01 -5.04
CA ILE A 24 1.57 17.46 -6.32
C ILE A 24 0.34 18.35 -6.08
N PHE A 25 -0.55 17.96 -5.17
CA PHE A 25 -1.74 18.75 -4.85
C PHE A 25 -1.42 20.08 -4.15
N ALA A 26 -0.41 20.10 -3.28
CA ALA A 26 0.11 21.33 -2.69
C ALA A 26 0.70 22.25 -3.76
N LYS A 27 1.39 21.70 -4.76
CA LYS A 27 1.95 22.49 -5.87
C LYS A 27 0.90 23.18 -6.75
N ILE A 28 -0.29 22.59 -6.90
CA ILE A 28 -1.42 23.21 -7.61
C ILE A 28 -2.32 24.05 -6.69
N GLU A 29 -1.84 24.39 -5.48
CA GLU A 29 -2.53 25.21 -4.47
C GLU A 29 -3.87 24.62 -3.99
N LEU A 30 -4.05 23.30 -4.17
CA LEU A 30 -5.24 22.60 -3.68
C LEU A 30 -5.14 22.29 -2.18
N PHE A 31 -3.93 22.03 -1.68
CA PHE A 31 -3.65 21.79 -0.27
C PHE A 31 -2.55 22.73 0.25
N THR A 32 -2.44 22.84 1.57
CA THR A 32 -1.35 23.58 2.22
C THR A 32 -0.01 22.90 1.97
N PRO A 33 1.10 23.67 1.96
CA PRO A 33 2.44 23.10 1.86
C PRO A 33 2.69 22.06 2.93
N LEU A 34 3.32 20.95 2.54
CA LEU A 34 3.60 19.84 3.45
C LEU A 34 4.61 20.27 4.52
N SER A 35 4.19 20.26 5.78
CA SER A 35 5.08 20.51 6.91
C SER A 35 5.82 19.24 7.33
N VAL A 36 6.85 19.38 8.17
CA VAL A 36 7.58 18.22 8.72
C VAL A 36 6.67 17.35 9.59
N ASP A 37 5.77 17.98 10.35
CA ASP A 37 4.82 17.27 11.21
C ASP A 37 3.83 16.43 10.40
N ASP A 38 3.39 16.94 9.24
CA ASP A 38 2.51 16.21 8.33
C ASP A 38 3.15 14.92 7.82
N VAL A 39 4.47 14.94 7.57
CA VAL A 39 5.22 13.75 7.12
C VAL A 39 5.19 12.67 8.19
N PHE A 40 5.37 13.02 9.47
CA PHE A 40 5.29 12.06 10.57
C PHE A 40 3.88 11.51 10.76
N ILE A 41 2.86 12.35 10.61
CA ILE A 41 1.46 11.91 10.68
C ILE A 41 1.12 10.97 9.51
N TYR A 42 1.59 11.25 8.29
CA TYR A 42 1.41 10.32 7.17
C TYR A 42 2.13 9.00 7.40
N PHE A 43 3.33 9.03 7.99
CA PHE A 43 4.00 7.80 8.38
C PHE A 43 3.14 7.01 9.38
N LEU A 44 2.63 7.66 10.43
CA LEU A 44 1.73 7.04 11.40
C LEU A 44 0.46 6.46 10.74
N MET A 45 -0.18 7.21 9.85
CA MET A 45 -1.35 6.74 9.07
C MET A 45 -1.02 5.44 8.34
N THR A 46 0.12 5.39 7.62
CA THR A 46 0.49 4.20 6.86
C THR A 46 0.81 3.00 7.73
N VAL A 47 1.39 3.19 8.92
CA VAL A 47 1.62 2.12 9.91
C VAL A 47 0.30 1.59 10.44
N CYS A 48 -0.62 2.46 10.88
CA CYS A 48 -1.96 2.08 11.34
C CYS A 48 -2.72 1.30 10.28
N LEU A 49 -2.68 1.77 9.05
CA LEU A 49 -3.35 1.18 7.90
C LEU A 49 -2.77 -0.20 7.55
N THR A 50 -1.45 -0.36 7.63
CA THR A 50 -0.79 -1.66 7.46
C THR A 50 -1.25 -2.65 8.54
N GLY A 51 -1.36 -2.19 9.79
CA GLY A 51 -1.91 -2.99 10.89
C GLY A 51 -3.37 -3.41 10.66
N LEU A 52 -4.20 -2.49 10.19
CA LEU A 52 -5.62 -2.76 9.90
C LEU A 52 -5.79 -3.75 8.74
N ILE A 53 -4.98 -3.62 7.69
CA ILE A 53 -4.98 -4.57 6.57
C ILE A 53 -4.55 -5.95 7.05
N ALA A 54 -3.53 -6.05 7.91
CA ALA A 54 -3.11 -7.33 8.49
C ALA A 54 -4.23 -7.99 9.32
N LEU A 55 -5.07 -7.19 9.99
CA LEU A 55 -6.27 -7.69 10.68
C LEU A 55 -7.33 -8.19 9.68
N ILE A 56 -7.56 -7.45 8.60
CA ILE A 56 -8.50 -7.83 7.53
C ILE A 56 -8.07 -9.13 6.85
N ASP A 57 -6.77 -9.31 6.62
CA ASP A 57 -6.21 -10.54 6.03
C ASP A 57 -6.42 -11.78 6.91
N LEU A 58 -6.71 -11.60 8.20
CA LEU A 58 -7.02 -12.68 9.12
C LEU A 58 -8.49 -13.13 9.03
N LEU A 59 -9.37 -12.31 8.45
CA LEU A 59 -10.78 -12.64 8.30
C LEU A 59 -10.97 -13.68 7.18
N PRO A 60 -11.72 -14.77 7.40
CA PRO A 60 -11.96 -15.81 6.41
C PRO A 60 -13.01 -15.38 5.37
N VAL A 61 -12.76 -14.27 4.66
CA VAL A 61 -13.63 -13.76 3.61
C VAL A 61 -13.15 -14.32 2.27
N THR A 62 -13.99 -15.11 1.61
CA THR A 62 -13.66 -15.77 0.33
C THR A 62 -13.88 -14.89 -0.91
N SER A 63 -14.70 -13.84 -0.79
CA SER A 63 -15.00 -12.94 -1.92
C SER A 63 -13.94 -11.84 -2.07
N TYR A 64 -13.22 -11.87 -3.20
CA TYR A 64 -12.20 -10.86 -3.54
C TYR A 64 -12.76 -9.43 -3.58
N VAL A 65 -13.99 -9.26 -4.09
CA VAL A 65 -14.66 -7.96 -4.17
C VAL A 65 -14.94 -7.43 -2.76
N MET A 66 -15.41 -8.31 -1.87
CA MET A 66 -15.74 -7.95 -0.50
C MET A 66 -14.49 -7.57 0.31
N VAL A 67 -13.38 -8.30 0.13
CA VAL A 67 -12.09 -7.95 0.74
C VAL A 67 -11.58 -6.60 0.23
N SER A 68 -11.70 -6.33 -1.08
CA SER A 68 -11.28 -5.06 -1.66
C SER A 68 -12.09 -3.88 -1.12
N LEU A 69 -13.42 -4.02 -1.02
CA LEU A 69 -14.29 -3.01 -0.42
C LEU A 69 -13.94 -2.77 1.05
N LEU A 70 -13.70 -3.83 1.82
CA LEU A 70 -13.33 -3.73 3.22
C LEU A 70 -11.99 -3.00 3.40
N ARG A 71 -11.01 -3.27 2.52
CA ARG A 71 -9.72 -2.57 2.51
C ARG A 71 -9.88 -1.09 2.17
N ILE A 72 -10.66 -0.74 1.16
CA ILE A 72 -10.93 0.66 0.80
C ILE A 72 -11.64 1.39 1.94
N ALA A 73 -12.65 0.76 2.56
CA ALA A 73 -13.36 1.32 3.70
C ALA A 73 -12.44 1.52 4.91
N ALA A 74 -11.54 0.56 5.18
CA ALA A 74 -10.52 0.67 6.21
C ALA A 74 -9.53 1.81 5.96
N ILE A 75 -9.05 1.96 4.72
CA ILE A 75 -8.19 3.07 4.33
C ILE A 75 -8.90 4.40 4.56
N ALA A 76 -10.14 4.54 4.09
CA ALA A 76 -10.94 5.73 4.29
C ALA A 76 -11.15 6.02 5.78
N ALA A 77 -11.52 5.03 6.57
CA ALA A 77 -11.72 5.18 8.01
C ALA A 77 -10.46 5.69 8.71
N VAL A 78 -9.29 5.13 8.41
CA VAL A 78 -8.01 5.56 9.01
C VAL A 78 -7.65 6.99 8.57
N VAL A 79 -7.74 7.30 7.27
CA VAL A 79 -7.40 8.61 6.72
C VAL A 79 -8.32 9.70 7.29
N PHE A 80 -9.64 9.47 7.32
CA PHE A 80 -10.57 10.45 7.89
C PHE A 80 -10.43 10.55 9.41
N THR A 81 -10.28 9.44 10.15
CA THR A 81 -10.15 9.50 11.60
C THR A 81 -8.89 10.25 12.02
N ILE A 82 -7.73 9.89 11.46
CA ILE A 82 -6.47 10.57 11.78
C ILE A 82 -6.47 11.99 11.21
N GLY A 83 -6.99 12.19 10.00
CA GLY A 83 -7.12 13.52 9.41
C GLY A 83 -7.97 14.49 10.24
N ILE A 84 -9.04 14.01 10.86
CA ILE A 84 -9.88 14.78 11.79
C ILE A 84 -9.13 15.05 13.10
N VAL A 85 -8.53 14.03 13.70
CA VAL A 85 -7.86 14.14 15.02
C VAL A 85 -6.67 15.10 14.98
N PHE A 86 -5.96 15.15 13.85
CA PHE A 86 -4.79 16.01 13.66
C PHE A 86 -5.08 17.28 12.84
N GLU A 87 -6.35 17.59 12.57
CA GLU A 87 -6.79 18.77 11.80
C GLU A 87 -6.06 18.95 10.45
N MET A 88 -5.70 17.83 9.83
CA MET A 88 -4.80 17.77 8.68
C MET A 88 -5.45 18.25 7.38
N PHE A 89 -6.79 18.14 7.30
CA PHE A 89 -7.57 18.59 6.15
C PHE A 89 -8.78 19.40 6.61
N PRO A 90 -9.09 20.52 5.96
CA PRO A 90 -10.37 21.19 6.14
C PRO A 90 -11.50 20.23 5.73
N LEU A 91 -12.42 19.95 6.67
CA LEU A 91 -13.57 19.05 6.48
C LEU A 91 -14.66 19.62 5.54
N GLU A 92 -14.29 20.53 4.66
CA GLU A 92 -15.22 21.05 3.66
C GLU A 92 -15.45 20.00 2.57
N TRP A 93 -16.69 19.91 2.10
CA TRP A 93 -17.11 18.99 1.04
C TRP A 93 -16.25 19.04 -0.22
N LYS A 94 -15.61 20.19 -0.49
CA LYS A 94 -14.70 20.40 -1.62
C LYS A 94 -13.44 19.52 -1.56
N TYR A 95 -12.95 19.18 -0.37
CA TYR A 95 -11.72 18.42 -0.18
C TYR A 95 -11.96 16.90 -0.09
N ILE A 96 -13.19 16.48 0.20
CA ILE A 96 -13.57 15.07 0.29
C ILE A 96 -13.32 14.34 -1.04
N GLY A 97 -13.70 14.95 -2.17
CA GLY A 97 -13.50 14.36 -3.50
C GLY A 97 -12.03 14.05 -3.81
N PRO A 98 -11.13 15.05 -3.73
CA PRO A 98 -9.69 14.85 -3.88
C PRO A 98 -9.10 13.79 -2.92
N ILE A 99 -9.52 13.78 -1.65
CA ILE A 99 -9.05 12.79 -0.66
C ILE A 99 -9.48 11.37 -1.05
N ILE A 100 -10.73 11.16 -1.44
CA ILE A 100 -11.21 9.87 -1.94
C ILE A 100 -10.43 9.45 -3.20
N GLY A 101 -10.16 10.40 -4.10
CA GLY A 101 -9.32 10.19 -5.27
C GLY A 101 -7.91 9.69 -4.90
N MET A 102 -7.27 10.31 -3.91
CA MET A 102 -5.96 9.87 -3.39
C MET A 102 -6.02 8.46 -2.80
N ILE A 103 -7.06 8.16 -2.02
CA ILE A 103 -7.26 6.84 -1.42
C ILE A 103 -7.35 5.77 -2.51
N LEU A 104 -8.20 5.99 -3.51
CA LEU A 104 -8.39 5.04 -4.61
C LEU A 104 -7.12 4.89 -5.43
N LEU A 105 -6.48 6.00 -5.84
CA LEU A 105 -5.27 5.94 -6.65
C LEU A 105 -4.14 5.21 -5.90
N THR A 106 -3.94 5.52 -4.63
CA THR A 106 -2.94 4.86 -3.79
C THR A 106 -3.23 3.37 -3.67
N TYR A 107 -4.48 2.99 -3.40
CA TYR A 107 -4.88 1.59 -3.30
C TYR A 107 -4.57 0.81 -4.58
N PHE A 108 -4.96 1.33 -5.75
CA PHE A 108 -4.69 0.67 -7.03
C PHE A 108 -3.20 0.65 -7.36
N ALA A 109 -2.47 1.75 -7.13
CA ALA A 109 -1.04 1.83 -7.39
C ALA A 109 -0.23 0.83 -6.53
N VAL A 110 -0.52 0.76 -5.22
CA VAL A 110 0.12 -0.21 -4.32
C VAL A 110 -0.25 -1.64 -4.74
N SER A 111 -1.51 -1.90 -5.07
CA SER A 111 -1.94 -3.24 -5.52
C SER A 111 -1.23 -3.66 -6.81
N ALA A 112 -1.07 -2.74 -7.77
CA ALA A 112 -0.34 -2.99 -9.01
C ALA A 112 1.16 -3.27 -8.76
N LEU A 113 1.80 -2.46 -7.90
CA LEU A 113 3.20 -2.68 -7.51
C LEU A 113 3.42 -4.03 -6.85
N MET A 114 2.50 -4.45 -5.98
CA MET A 114 2.56 -5.75 -5.32
C MET A 114 2.38 -6.89 -6.32
N MET A 115 1.44 -6.77 -7.26
CA MET A 115 1.26 -7.76 -8.32
C MET A 115 2.51 -7.89 -9.21
N ILE A 116 3.18 -6.79 -9.57
CA ILE A 116 4.43 -6.81 -10.34
C ILE A 116 5.54 -7.50 -9.52
N ARG A 117 5.65 -7.17 -8.23
CA ARG A 117 6.64 -7.80 -7.33
C ARG A 117 6.43 -9.30 -7.23
N ASP A 118 5.20 -9.73 -7.00
CA ASP A 118 4.86 -11.14 -6.85
C ASP A 118 5.13 -11.93 -8.15
N GLN A 119 4.88 -11.32 -9.32
CA GLN A 119 5.27 -11.91 -10.60
C GLN A 119 6.78 -12.02 -10.79
N ALA A 120 7.54 -11.00 -10.37
CA ALA A 120 9.01 -11.02 -10.44
C ALA A 120 9.60 -12.09 -9.52
N ASP A 121 9.10 -12.19 -8.29
CA ASP A 121 9.49 -13.20 -7.31
C ASP A 121 9.17 -14.61 -7.82
N ALA A 122 7.98 -14.82 -8.40
CA ALA A 122 7.60 -16.10 -9.00
C ALA A 122 8.52 -16.51 -10.17
N ARG A 123 8.90 -15.55 -11.04
CA ARG A 123 9.86 -15.80 -12.13
C ARG A 123 11.24 -16.16 -11.60
N ALA A 124 11.72 -15.48 -10.56
CA ALA A 124 13.02 -15.77 -9.95
C ALA A 124 13.05 -17.19 -9.35
N ILE A 125 12.00 -17.59 -8.63
CA ILE A 125 11.86 -18.94 -8.07
C ILE A 125 11.82 -20.00 -9.18
N ASN A 126 11.02 -19.77 -10.23
CA ASN A 126 10.94 -20.69 -11.37
C ASN A 126 12.27 -20.85 -12.11
N LYS A 127 13.04 -19.77 -12.25
CA LYS A 127 14.38 -19.81 -12.85
C LYS A 127 15.35 -20.64 -12.01
N GLN A 128 15.35 -20.47 -10.69
CA GLN A 128 16.19 -21.25 -9.77
C GLN A 128 15.80 -22.75 -9.77
N LEU A 129 14.50 -23.06 -9.79
CA LEU A 129 14.01 -24.45 -9.89
C LEU A 129 14.40 -25.10 -11.20
N SER A 130 14.33 -24.37 -12.32
CA SER A 130 14.75 -24.86 -13.64
C SER A 130 16.24 -25.18 -13.66
N GLN A 131 17.08 -24.28 -13.13
CA GLN A 131 18.52 -24.50 -13.02
C GLN A 131 18.86 -25.72 -12.16
N ARG A 132 18.27 -25.84 -10.96
CA ARG A 132 18.48 -27.03 -10.11
C ARG A 132 18.04 -28.34 -10.76
N LYS A 133 16.97 -28.33 -11.58
CA LYS A 133 16.52 -29.52 -12.33
C LYS A 133 17.48 -29.91 -13.45
N LEU A 134 18.13 -28.93 -14.09
CA LEU A 134 19.16 -29.17 -15.10
C LEU A 134 20.43 -29.75 -14.47
N ASP A 135 20.89 -29.19 -13.35
CA ASP A 135 22.06 -29.67 -12.61
C ASP A 135 21.85 -31.13 -12.11
N MET A 136 20.67 -31.45 -11.59
CA MET A 136 20.32 -32.83 -11.19
C MET A 136 20.23 -33.81 -12.36
N LYS A 137 19.90 -33.35 -13.58
CA LYS A 137 19.91 -34.20 -14.77
C LYS A 137 21.32 -34.47 -15.28
N GLN A 138 22.23 -33.52 -15.14
CA GLN A 138 23.62 -33.67 -15.56
C GLN A 138 24.43 -34.55 -14.58
N GLY A 139 24.21 -34.45 -13.27
CA GLY A 139 24.89 -35.29 -12.27
C GLY A 139 24.38 -36.74 -12.14
N LYS A 140 23.40 -37.16 -12.95
CA LYS A 140 22.88 -38.54 -13.00
C LYS A 140 23.36 -39.32 -14.23
N GLY A 141 24.21 -38.69 -15.05
CA GLY A 141 24.77 -39.25 -16.28
C GLY A 141 26.27 -39.59 -16.20
N GLU A 142 26.88 -39.46 -15.02
CA GLU A 142 28.22 -39.99 -14.68
C GLU A 142 28.07 -41.22 -13.78
#